data_AF-A0AAJ2PFE8-F1
#
_entry.id   AF-A0AAJ2PFE8-F1
#
_cell.length_a   1.000
_cell.length_b   1.000
_cell.length_c   1.000
_cell.angle_alpha   90.00
_cell.angle_beta   90.00
_cell.angle_gamma   90.00
#
_symmetry.space_group_name_H-M   'P 1'
#
loop_
_entity.id
_entity.type
_entity.pdbx_description
1 polymer ?
#
loop_
_entity_poly.entity_id
_entity_poly.type
_entity_poly.pdbx_seq_one_letter_code
_entity_poly.pdbx_strand_id
1 'polypeptide(L)'
;GECYPYNHDIRIQDMGKIFSTTDENESIQIIRKYINLTNEQCKEAKRRFPQMPDDACKPVTEVYLIASSDLIGKYFWMNCFATFDWKLWNESDGKKWDCDKRNFYTLPLTNVISKDGRSFSSNQIARIIPFGNSLIAQVVFGNSIGFIEVKELKYTDAISLIFKNNVTEVFILKQDEGGRVRKYLVEDVYILGIANYTFSNVREKVLQWAVYLDPSYSYLILADEKLKNSVFTKLFFFDGAGLKNFQLVLKNPEIRLYKVLL
;
A
#
# COMPACT_ATOMS: atom_id res chain seq x y z
N GLY A 1 -7.26 -13.21 -27.64
CA GLY A 1 -6.34 -14.16 -28.30
C GLY A 1 -5.98 -15.24 -27.29
N GLU A 2 -5.89 -16.49 -27.73
CA GLU A 2 -5.48 -17.58 -26.83
C GLU A 2 -4.02 -17.40 -26.40
N CYS A 3 -3.75 -17.51 -25.10
CA CYS A 3 -2.39 -17.52 -24.55
C CYS A 3 -1.98 -18.97 -24.26
N TYR A 4 -0.71 -19.31 -24.53
CA TYR A 4 -0.13 -20.62 -24.28
C TYR A 4 1.27 -20.46 -23.66
N PRO A 5 1.72 -21.36 -22.75
CA PRO A 5 1.01 -22.53 -22.22
C PRO A 5 -0.04 -22.19 -21.15
N TYR A 6 -0.02 -20.95 -20.65
CA TYR A 6 -0.94 -20.47 -19.62
C TYR A 6 -1.93 -19.48 -20.23
N ASN A 7 -3.22 -19.72 -20.03
CA ASN A 7 -4.26 -18.82 -20.51
C ASN A 7 -4.24 -17.48 -19.76
N HIS A 8 -5.08 -16.55 -20.19
CA HIS A 8 -5.16 -15.20 -19.64
C HIS A 8 -5.44 -15.19 -18.12
N ASP A 9 -6.38 -16.02 -17.68
CA ASP A 9 -6.84 -16.06 -16.29
C ASP A 9 -5.75 -16.55 -15.34
N ILE A 10 -5.03 -17.61 -15.73
CA ILE A 10 -3.88 -18.13 -14.97
C ILE A 10 -2.80 -17.05 -14.85
N ARG A 11 -2.51 -16.33 -15.95
CA ARG A 11 -1.48 -15.28 -15.94
C ARG A 11 -1.84 -14.12 -15.04
N ILE A 12 -3.10 -13.70 -15.05
CA ILE A 12 -3.59 -12.63 -14.17
C ILE A 12 -3.53 -13.05 -12.70
N GLN A 13 -3.96 -14.27 -12.39
CA GLN A 13 -3.89 -14.81 -11.03
C GLN A 13 -2.43 -14.90 -10.54
N ASP A 14 -1.54 -15.43 -11.37
CA ASP A 14 -0.12 -15.58 -11.06
C ASP A 14 0.56 -14.22 -10.86
N MET A 15 0.27 -13.23 -11.73
CA MET A 15 0.74 -11.85 -11.55
C MET A 15 0.26 -11.24 -10.24
N GLY A 16 -1.02 -11.45 -9.88
CA GLY A 16 -1.55 -11.01 -8.59
C GLY A 16 -0.77 -11.64 -7.42
N LYS A 17 -0.60 -12.96 -7.46
CA LYS A 17 0.07 -13.73 -6.39
C LYS A 17 1.53 -13.33 -6.18
N ILE A 18 2.29 -13.10 -7.26
CA ILE A 18 3.70 -12.66 -7.17
C ILE A 18 3.85 -11.46 -6.23
N PHE A 19 2.88 -10.54 -6.25
CA PHE A 19 2.93 -9.30 -5.48
C PHE A 19 2.18 -9.38 -4.15
N SER A 20 1.05 -10.09 -4.09
CA SER A 20 0.16 -10.06 -2.94
C SER A 20 0.49 -11.06 -1.83
N THR A 21 1.26 -12.11 -2.15
CA THR A 21 1.72 -13.09 -1.16
C THR A 21 2.69 -12.49 -0.16
N THR A 22 2.73 -13.07 1.05
CA THR A 22 3.74 -12.76 2.07
C THR A 22 4.95 -13.70 2.01
N ASP A 23 4.86 -14.78 1.22
CA ASP A 23 5.92 -15.77 1.04
C ASP A 23 6.72 -15.49 -0.24
N GLU A 24 7.96 -15.06 -0.08
CA GLU A 24 8.88 -14.82 -1.19
C GLU A 24 9.06 -16.06 -2.07
N ASN A 25 9.09 -17.26 -1.49
CA ASN A 25 9.30 -18.49 -2.26
C ASN A 25 8.14 -18.78 -3.20
N GLU A 26 6.90 -18.47 -2.79
CA GLU A 26 5.72 -18.60 -3.66
C GLU A 26 5.87 -17.67 -4.88
N SER A 27 6.24 -16.41 -4.69
CA SER A 27 6.49 -15.48 -5.80
C SER A 27 7.58 -15.99 -6.74
N ILE A 28 8.68 -16.51 -6.20
CA ILE A 28 9.80 -17.03 -7.01
C ILE A 28 9.39 -18.30 -7.79
N GLN A 29 8.62 -19.21 -7.18
CA GLN A 29 8.11 -20.39 -7.87
C GLN A 29 7.20 -20.01 -9.04
N ILE A 30 6.33 -19.02 -8.84
CA ILE A 30 5.47 -18.51 -9.91
C ILE A 30 6.31 -17.86 -11.01
N ILE A 31 7.33 -17.06 -10.67
CA ILE A 31 8.22 -16.47 -11.68
C ILE A 31 8.94 -17.56 -12.49
N ARG A 32 9.46 -18.61 -11.82
CA ARG A 32 10.12 -19.76 -12.47
C ARG A 32 9.23 -20.50 -13.46
N LYS A 33 7.91 -20.49 -13.26
CA LYS A 33 6.94 -21.05 -14.21
C LYS A 33 7.03 -20.41 -15.61
N TYR A 34 7.49 -19.16 -15.70
CA TYR A 34 7.49 -18.37 -16.94
C TYR A 34 8.86 -18.24 -17.61
N ILE A 35 9.94 -18.78 -17.03
CA ILE A 35 11.31 -18.57 -17.56
C ILE A 35 11.70 -19.54 -18.67
N ASN A 36 11.06 -20.70 -18.74
CA ASN A 36 11.39 -21.70 -19.73
C ASN A 36 10.18 -22.55 -20.09
N LEU A 37 9.98 -22.78 -21.38
CA LEU A 37 9.01 -23.75 -21.87
C LEU A 37 9.65 -25.14 -21.82
N THR A 38 8.87 -26.17 -21.49
CA THR A 38 9.32 -27.54 -21.73
C THR A 38 9.42 -27.80 -23.23
N ASN A 39 10.15 -28.85 -23.63
CA ASN A 39 10.26 -29.23 -25.04
C ASN A 39 8.88 -29.49 -25.69
N GLU A 40 7.96 -30.09 -24.94
CA GLU A 40 6.59 -30.38 -25.36
C GLU A 40 5.79 -29.08 -25.53
N GLN A 41 5.90 -28.16 -24.55
CA GLN A 41 5.25 -26.85 -24.63
C GLN A 41 5.78 -26.04 -25.82
N CYS A 42 7.09 -26.06 -26.07
CA CYS A 42 7.68 -25.37 -27.22
C CYS A 42 7.16 -25.93 -28.55
N LYS A 43 7.12 -27.27 -28.71
CA LYS A 43 6.60 -27.92 -29.92
C LYS A 43 5.15 -27.54 -30.19
N GLU A 44 4.31 -27.59 -29.15
CA GLU A 44 2.91 -27.22 -29.24
C GLU A 44 2.72 -25.72 -29.52
N ALA A 45 3.54 -24.86 -28.92
CA ALA A 45 3.54 -23.42 -29.19
C ALA A 45 3.90 -23.12 -30.66
N LYS A 46 4.95 -23.74 -31.21
CA LYS A 46 5.30 -23.60 -32.65
C LYS A 46 4.19 -24.08 -33.58
N ARG A 47 3.47 -25.15 -33.19
CA ARG A 47 2.32 -25.66 -33.94
C ARG A 47 1.15 -24.68 -33.94
N ARG A 48 0.85 -24.05 -32.79
CA ARG A 48 -0.26 -23.09 -32.64
C ARG A 48 0.05 -21.73 -33.23
N PHE A 49 1.31 -21.30 -33.17
CA PHE A 49 1.78 -20.00 -33.62
C PHE A 49 2.94 -20.20 -34.62
N PRO A 50 2.65 -20.51 -35.89
CA PRO A 50 3.69 -20.72 -36.91
C PRO A 50 4.61 -19.51 -37.13
N GLN A 51 4.16 -18.31 -36.75
CA GLN A 51 4.93 -17.06 -36.77
C GLN A 51 5.87 -16.87 -35.57
N MET A 52 5.90 -17.81 -34.62
CA MET A 52 6.75 -17.71 -33.44
C MET A 52 8.24 -17.75 -33.83
N PRO A 53 9.07 -16.81 -33.35
CA PRO A 53 10.51 -16.81 -33.63
C PRO A 53 11.20 -18.12 -33.27
N ASP A 54 12.25 -18.48 -34.01
CA ASP A 54 12.95 -19.76 -33.82
C ASP A 54 13.57 -19.90 -32.44
N ASP A 55 14.02 -18.79 -31.87
CA ASP A 55 14.65 -18.68 -30.57
C ASP A 55 13.69 -18.40 -29.42
N ALA A 56 12.38 -18.31 -29.68
CA ALA A 56 11.36 -18.06 -28.65
C ALA A 56 11.31 -19.14 -27.55
N CYS A 57 11.86 -20.32 -27.81
CA CYS A 57 11.96 -21.39 -26.83
C CYS A 57 13.32 -21.44 -26.09
N LYS A 58 14.23 -20.50 -26.35
CA LYS A 58 15.45 -20.40 -25.54
C LYS A 58 15.07 -19.96 -24.13
N PRO A 59 15.71 -20.52 -23.08
CA PRO A 59 15.46 -20.09 -21.71
C PRO A 59 15.70 -18.59 -21.54
N VAL A 60 14.83 -17.94 -20.76
CA VAL A 60 15.03 -16.55 -20.35
C VAL A 60 16.29 -16.45 -19.50
N THR A 61 17.21 -15.57 -19.88
CA THR A 61 18.50 -15.40 -19.18
C THR A 61 18.38 -14.51 -17.96
N GLU A 62 17.51 -13.51 -18.00
CA GLU A 62 17.31 -12.56 -16.91
C GLU A 62 15.83 -12.19 -16.79
N VAL A 63 15.36 -12.09 -15.56
CA VAL A 63 14.00 -11.63 -15.25
C VAL A 63 14.09 -10.36 -14.43
N TYR A 64 13.29 -9.37 -14.82
CA TYR A 64 13.14 -8.14 -14.07
C TYR A 64 11.69 -7.96 -13.63
N LEU A 65 11.49 -7.52 -12.40
CA LEU A 65 10.19 -7.21 -11.82
C LEU A 65 10.08 -5.71 -11.57
N ILE A 66 8.97 -5.11 -11.99
CA ILE A 66 8.67 -3.69 -11.76
C ILE A 66 7.61 -3.59 -10.68
N ALA A 67 7.97 -2.99 -9.55
CA ALA A 67 6.99 -2.52 -8.56
C ALA A 67 6.70 -1.04 -8.84
N SER A 68 5.45 -0.72 -9.18
CA SER A 68 5.03 0.62 -9.59
C SER A 68 4.08 1.24 -8.56
N SER A 69 4.15 2.56 -8.38
CA SER A 69 3.23 3.37 -7.57
C SER A 69 1.78 3.19 -8.02
N ASP A 70 1.54 3.00 -9.32
CA ASP A 70 0.22 2.74 -9.92
C ASP A 70 -0.45 1.48 -9.34
N LEU A 71 0.35 0.51 -8.87
CA LEU A 71 -0.17 -0.70 -8.25
C LEU A 71 -0.75 -0.46 -6.86
N ILE A 72 -0.43 0.66 -6.18
CA ILE A 72 -0.98 0.99 -4.86
C ILE A 72 -2.50 1.18 -4.95
N GLY A 73 -2.97 1.97 -5.92
CA GLY A 73 -4.40 2.21 -6.13
C GLY A 73 -5.13 1.00 -6.73
N LYS A 74 -4.38 0.10 -7.39
CA LYS A 74 -4.91 -1.12 -8.04
C LYS A 74 -4.70 -2.40 -7.22
N TYR A 75 -4.14 -2.29 -6.02
CA TYR A 75 -3.74 -3.45 -5.22
C TYR A 75 -4.94 -4.35 -4.89
N PHE A 76 -6.11 -3.76 -4.66
CA PHE A 76 -7.37 -4.50 -4.51
C PHE A 76 -7.54 -5.55 -5.61
N TRP A 77 -7.37 -5.17 -6.89
CA TRP A 77 -7.54 -6.09 -8.01
C TRP A 77 -6.44 -7.13 -8.07
N MET A 78 -5.19 -6.75 -7.83
CA MET A 78 -4.08 -7.70 -7.77
C MET A 78 -4.31 -8.79 -6.72
N ASN A 79 -4.70 -8.40 -5.51
CA ASN A 79 -4.97 -9.32 -4.42
C ASN A 79 -6.23 -10.15 -4.67
N CYS A 80 -7.26 -9.54 -5.25
CA CYS A 80 -8.49 -10.24 -5.60
C CYS A 80 -8.26 -11.32 -6.66
N PHE A 81 -7.53 -11.01 -7.74
CA PHE A 81 -7.16 -11.99 -8.76
C PHE A 81 -6.29 -13.12 -8.20
N ALA A 82 -5.35 -12.79 -7.33
CA ALA A 82 -4.49 -13.77 -6.67
C ALA A 82 -5.28 -14.81 -5.86
N THR A 83 -6.38 -14.38 -5.26
CA THR A 83 -7.18 -15.14 -4.28
C THR A 83 -8.58 -15.49 -4.78
N PHE A 84 -8.83 -15.32 -6.08
CA PHE A 84 -10.13 -15.52 -6.69
C PHE A 84 -10.64 -16.95 -6.46
N ASP A 85 -11.85 -17.09 -5.93
CA ASP A 85 -12.48 -18.38 -5.69
C ASP A 85 -13.11 -18.95 -6.97
N TRP A 86 -12.27 -19.60 -7.77
CA TRP A 86 -12.70 -20.31 -8.99
C TRP A 86 -13.70 -21.43 -8.71
N LYS A 87 -13.67 -22.03 -7.52
CA LYS A 87 -14.60 -23.09 -7.15
C LYS A 87 -16.00 -22.51 -7.01
N LEU A 88 -16.14 -21.43 -6.23
CA LEU A 88 -17.42 -20.72 -6.09
C LEU A 88 -17.94 -20.20 -7.43
N TRP A 89 -17.05 -19.64 -8.27
CA TRP A 89 -17.41 -19.18 -9.61
C TRP A 89 -18.01 -20.31 -10.46
N ASN A 90 -17.33 -21.46 -10.51
CA ASN A 90 -17.76 -22.61 -11.31
C ASN A 90 -19.04 -23.26 -10.76
N GLU A 91 -19.14 -23.45 -9.44
CA GLU A 91 -20.31 -24.04 -8.78
C GLU A 91 -21.56 -23.16 -8.89
N SER A 92 -21.38 -21.84 -9.04
CA SER A 92 -22.47 -20.88 -9.20
C SER A 92 -22.80 -20.54 -10.65
N ASP A 93 -22.14 -21.18 -11.62
CA ASP A 93 -22.27 -20.87 -13.05
C ASP A 93 -22.06 -19.37 -13.34
N GLY A 94 -21.00 -18.80 -12.75
CA GLY A 94 -20.60 -17.41 -12.93
C GLY A 94 -21.48 -16.37 -12.21
N LYS A 95 -22.40 -16.79 -11.33
CA LYS A 95 -23.32 -15.87 -10.63
C LYS A 95 -22.76 -15.32 -9.31
N LYS A 96 -21.78 -16.00 -8.72
CA LYS A 96 -21.14 -15.60 -7.47
C LYS A 96 -19.63 -15.64 -7.62
N TRP A 97 -18.96 -14.70 -6.98
CA TRP A 97 -17.51 -14.67 -6.86
C TRP A 97 -17.14 -14.11 -5.49
N ASP A 98 -15.98 -14.51 -5.00
CA ASP A 98 -15.36 -13.92 -3.83
C ASP A 98 -13.85 -13.94 -3.99
N CYS A 99 -13.20 -13.08 -3.21
CA CYS A 99 -11.76 -12.96 -3.16
C CYS A 99 -11.35 -12.17 -1.91
N ASP A 100 -10.06 -12.11 -1.66
CA ASP A 100 -9.51 -11.27 -0.63
C ASP A 100 -9.53 -9.78 -1.04
N LYS A 101 -10.27 -8.98 -0.27
CA LYS A 101 -10.57 -7.56 -0.56
C LYS A 101 -9.58 -6.58 0.08
N ARG A 102 -8.43 -7.06 0.59
CA ARG A 102 -7.41 -6.19 1.18
C ARG A 102 -6.89 -5.18 0.15
N ASN A 103 -6.71 -3.94 0.61
CA ASN A 103 -6.20 -2.84 -0.19
C ASN A 103 -5.41 -1.86 0.68
N PHE A 104 -4.54 -1.06 0.08
CA PHE A 104 -3.93 0.07 0.75
C PHE A 104 -4.97 1.18 0.98
N TYR A 105 -4.90 1.82 2.15
CA TYR A 105 -5.67 3.03 2.41
C TYR A 105 -4.79 4.23 2.11
N THR A 106 -5.11 4.94 1.03
CA THR A 106 -4.44 6.20 0.71
C THR A 106 -5.25 7.35 1.27
N LEU A 107 -4.61 8.18 2.08
CA LEU A 107 -5.22 9.34 2.69
C LEU A 107 -4.52 10.59 2.18
N PRO A 108 -5.19 11.48 1.43
CA PRO A 108 -4.58 12.72 0.98
C PRO A 108 -4.25 13.60 2.18
N LEU A 109 -3.06 14.17 2.16
CA LEU A 109 -2.62 15.20 3.08
C LEU A 109 -2.93 16.54 2.44
N THR A 110 -3.70 17.37 3.12
CA THR A 110 -3.97 18.74 2.67
C THR A 110 -3.06 19.69 3.43
N ASN A 111 -2.39 20.60 2.71
CA ASN A 111 -1.78 21.77 3.34
C ASN A 111 -2.91 22.63 3.91
N VAL A 112 -3.07 22.62 5.24
CA VAL A 112 -3.93 23.60 5.90
C VAL A 112 -3.19 24.93 5.89
N ILE A 113 -3.31 25.67 4.79
CA ILE A 113 -3.09 27.12 4.78
C ILE A 113 -4.32 27.72 4.12
N SER A 114 -5.27 28.17 4.93
CA SER A 114 -6.36 29.03 4.50
C SER A 114 -6.18 30.36 5.21
N LYS A 115 -5.87 31.41 4.45
CA LYS A 115 -5.90 32.79 4.93
C LYS A 115 -7.32 33.36 4.96
N ASP A 116 -8.28 32.74 4.25
CA ASP A 116 -9.60 33.32 4.01
C ASP A 116 -10.69 32.24 4.10
N GLY A 117 -11.41 32.20 5.22
CA GLY A 117 -12.31 31.10 5.59
C GLY A 117 -13.51 30.87 4.65
N ARG A 118 -13.39 29.94 3.70
CA ARG A 118 -14.53 29.37 2.98
C ARG A 118 -14.42 27.85 2.80
N SER A 119 -15.51 27.18 3.20
CA SER A 119 -16.04 25.84 2.87
C SER A 119 -15.08 24.67 2.65
N PHE A 120 -15.24 23.60 3.43
CA PHE A 120 -14.50 22.33 3.25
C PHE A 120 -15.43 21.13 3.10
N SER A 121 -15.15 20.29 2.10
CA SER A 121 -15.72 18.95 1.93
C SER A 121 -14.64 17.87 2.11
N SER A 122 -14.93 16.90 2.99
CA SER A 122 -14.34 15.57 3.19
C SER A 122 -12.83 15.44 3.54
N ASN A 123 -12.56 14.72 4.64
CA ASN A 123 -11.28 14.17 5.12
C ASN A 123 -10.05 15.10 5.07
N GLN A 124 -9.73 15.79 6.17
CA GLN A 124 -8.48 16.55 6.27
C GLN A 124 -7.48 15.86 7.20
N ILE A 125 -6.20 15.84 6.78
CA ILE A 125 -5.08 15.46 7.64
C ILE A 125 -4.23 16.69 7.88
N ALA A 126 -4.15 17.13 9.14
CA ALA A 126 -3.37 18.31 9.50
C ALA A 126 -1.90 17.93 9.69
N ARG A 127 -1.01 18.66 8.99
CA ARG A 127 0.44 18.61 9.23
C ARG A 127 0.75 19.28 10.57
N ILE A 128 1.47 18.58 11.44
CA ILE A 128 1.97 19.14 12.70
C ILE A 128 3.34 19.78 12.46
N ILE A 129 3.51 21.03 12.88
CA ILE A 129 4.77 21.76 12.80
C ILE A 129 5.34 21.91 14.22
N PRO A 130 6.63 21.66 14.44
CA PRO A 130 7.27 21.91 15.73
C PRO A 130 7.27 23.40 16.11
N PHE A 131 6.93 23.73 17.36
CA PHE A 131 6.98 25.08 17.92
C PHE A 131 7.52 25.05 19.37
N GLY A 132 8.77 25.47 19.57
CA GLY A 132 9.42 25.37 20.88
C GLY A 132 9.58 23.89 21.29
N ASN A 133 9.19 23.51 22.52
CA ASN A 133 9.16 22.12 22.98
C ASN A 133 7.82 21.40 22.69
N SER A 134 6.89 22.07 22.01
CA SER A 134 5.55 21.57 21.74
C SER A 134 5.37 21.28 20.25
N LEU A 135 4.46 20.35 19.94
CA LEU A 135 4.02 20.04 18.59
C LEU A 135 2.68 20.74 18.34
N ILE A 136 2.59 21.59 17.30
CA ILE A 136 1.37 22.35 16.99
C ILE A 136 0.77 21.88 15.67
N ALA A 137 -0.49 21.42 15.71
CA ALA A 137 -1.29 21.21 14.50
C ALA A 137 -2.23 22.39 14.29
N GLN A 138 -2.22 22.98 13.10
CA GLN A 138 -3.25 23.93 12.71
C GLN A 138 -4.50 23.16 12.26
N VAL A 139 -5.63 23.40 12.92
CA VAL A 139 -6.91 22.79 12.55
C VAL A 139 -7.93 23.89 12.30
N VAL A 140 -8.64 23.79 11.17
CA VAL A 140 -9.64 24.77 10.77
C VAL A 140 -11.03 24.14 10.92
N PHE A 141 -11.85 24.75 11.77
CA PHE A 141 -13.23 24.32 12.02
C PHE A 141 -14.19 25.41 11.55
N GLY A 142 -14.80 25.22 10.37
CA GLY A 142 -15.68 26.23 9.78
C GLY A 142 -14.92 27.54 9.48
N ASN A 143 -15.35 28.65 10.09
CA ASN A 143 -14.71 29.97 9.94
C ASN A 143 -13.62 30.24 11.01
N SER A 144 -13.34 29.28 11.90
CA SER A 144 -12.42 29.45 13.02
C SER A 144 -11.12 28.69 12.80
N ILE A 145 -9.99 29.34 13.08
CA ILE A 145 -8.66 28.74 13.09
C ILE A 145 -8.31 28.42 14.55
N GLY A 146 -8.00 27.16 14.84
CA GLY A 146 -7.50 26.69 16.14
C GLY A 146 -6.08 26.14 16.02
N PHE A 147 -5.32 26.22 17.12
CA PHE A 147 -4.01 25.60 17.26
C PHE A 147 -4.11 24.51 18.31
N ILE A 148 -3.76 23.28 17.95
CA ILE A 148 -3.70 22.14 18.88
C ILE A 148 -2.30 22.09 19.45
N GLU A 149 -2.15 22.27 20.76
CA GLU A 149 -0.89 22.04 21.47
C GLU A 149 -0.86 20.61 22.02
N VAL A 150 0.07 19.78 21.54
CA VAL A 150 0.24 18.41 22.04
C VAL A 150 1.34 18.42 23.12
N LYS A 151 0.94 18.53 24.39
CA LYS A 151 1.86 18.77 25.53
C LYS A 151 2.66 17.56 26.03
N GLU A 152 2.39 16.35 25.55
CA GLU A 152 3.02 15.12 26.08
C GLU A 152 4.00 14.42 25.12
N LEU A 153 4.21 14.93 23.90
CA LEU A 153 4.98 14.20 22.89
C LEU A 153 6.34 14.84 22.65
N LYS A 154 7.40 14.16 23.11
CA LYS A 154 8.79 14.53 22.82
C LYS A 154 9.07 14.45 21.32
N TYR A 155 9.80 15.46 20.83
CA TYR A 155 10.35 15.62 19.49
C TYR A 155 10.94 14.31 18.95
N THR A 156 10.36 13.78 17.86
CA THR A 156 11.10 13.12 16.75
C THR A 156 10.19 12.63 15.62
N ASP A 157 8.89 12.42 15.85
CA ASP A 157 8.12 11.56 14.94
C ASP A 157 7.02 12.31 14.18
N ALA A 158 6.86 12.01 12.89
CA ALA A 158 5.81 12.59 12.05
C ALA A 158 4.43 12.17 12.57
N ILE A 159 3.62 13.16 12.95
CA ILE A 159 2.25 12.95 13.42
C ILE A 159 1.27 13.29 12.30
N SER A 160 0.37 12.35 11.99
CA SER A 160 -0.80 12.59 11.13
C SER A 160 -2.07 12.53 11.98
N LEU A 161 -2.81 13.63 12.03
CA LEU A 161 -4.14 13.71 12.65
C LEU A 161 -5.20 13.45 11.59
N ILE A 162 -5.95 12.36 11.69
CA ILE A 162 -6.96 11.98 10.70
C ILE A 162 -8.36 12.24 11.28
N PHE A 163 -9.13 13.10 10.62
CA PHE A 163 -10.53 13.35 10.96
C PHE A 163 -11.44 12.55 10.02
N LYS A 164 -12.30 11.69 10.58
CA LYS A 164 -13.37 11.01 9.83
C LYS A 164 -14.72 11.66 10.17
N ASN A 165 -15.44 12.13 9.14
CA ASN A 165 -16.80 12.71 9.11
C ASN A 165 -17.43 13.12 10.46
N ASN A 166 -17.69 14.42 10.66
CA ASN A 166 -18.40 14.99 11.82
C ASN A 166 -18.13 14.23 13.15
N VAL A 167 -16.91 14.42 13.65
CA VAL A 167 -16.46 14.23 15.05
C VAL A 167 -16.25 12.79 15.55
N THR A 168 -16.50 11.71 14.80
CA THR A 168 -16.62 10.42 15.52
C THR A 168 -15.30 9.77 15.97
N GLU A 169 -14.15 10.01 15.33
CA GLU A 169 -12.85 9.49 15.83
C GLU A 169 -11.68 10.42 15.46
N VAL A 170 -10.87 10.79 16.46
CA VAL A 170 -9.55 11.42 16.27
C VAL A 170 -8.49 10.41 16.68
N PHE A 171 -7.47 10.23 15.86
CA PHE A 171 -6.33 9.40 16.24
C PHE A 171 -5.00 9.96 15.77
N ILE A 172 -3.98 9.71 16.60
CA ILE A 172 -2.58 10.06 16.34
C ILE A 172 -1.91 8.78 15.86
N LEU A 173 -1.27 8.84 14.69
CA LEU A 173 -0.33 7.80 14.25
C LEU A 173 1.07 8.26 14.60
N LYS A 174 1.80 7.44 15.36
CA LYS A 174 3.22 7.65 15.69
C LYS A 174 4.02 6.46 15.20
N GLN A 175 5.07 6.70 14.43
CA GLN A 175 6.06 5.68 14.13
C GLN A 175 7.14 5.71 15.23
N ASP A 176 7.45 4.57 15.83
CA ASP A 176 8.56 4.47 16.78
C ASP A 176 9.91 4.23 16.08
N GLU A 177 11.02 4.29 16.84
CA GLU A 177 12.39 4.07 16.34
C GLU A 177 12.58 2.70 15.65
N GLY A 178 11.70 1.73 15.93
CA GLY A 178 11.69 0.41 15.30
C GLY A 178 10.79 0.31 14.06
N GLY A 179 10.23 1.42 13.59
CA GLY A 179 9.35 1.49 12.43
C GLY A 179 7.91 1.03 12.69
N ARG A 180 7.52 0.73 13.95
CA ARG A 180 6.16 0.30 14.29
C ARG A 180 5.24 1.49 14.46
N VAL A 181 3.98 1.34 14.06
CA VAL A 181 3.01 2.44 14.12
C VAL A 181 2.07 2.23 15.30
N ARG A 182 2.04 3.21 16.21
CA ARG A 182 1.09 3.25 17.32
C ARG A 182 -0.09 4.14 16.92
N LYS A 183 -1.32 3.59 17.04
CA LYS A 183 -2.56 4.38 16.92
C LYS A 183 -2.98 4.76 18.33
N TYR A 184 -3.03 6.04 18.60
CA TYR A 184 -3.62 6.56 19.82
C TYR A 184 -5.03 6.99 19.49
N LEU A 185 -6.02 6.27 20.03
CA LEU A 185 -7.41 6.68 19.93
C LEU A 185 -7.65 7.77 20.96
N VAL A 186 -8.16 8.91 20.50
CA VAL A 186 -8.58 10.02 21.35
C VAL A 186 -10.09 9.84 21.55
N GLU A 187 -10.49 9.43 22.76
CA GLU A 187 -11.88 9.09 23.07
C GLU A 187 -12.72 10.32 23.43
N ASP A 188 -12.11 11.34 24.03
CA ASP A 188 -12.79 12.58 24.41
C ASP A 188 -12.17 13.79 23.70
N VAL A 189 -13.01 14.53 22.97
CA VAL A 189 -12.64 15.81 22.32
C VAL A 189 -13.53 16.91 22.89
N TYR A 190 -12.97 17.74 23.77
CA TYR A 190 -13.68 18.88 24.32
C TYR A 190 -13.49 20.11 23.41
N ILE A 191 -14.59 20.63 22.88
CA ILE A 191 -14.61 21.88 22.10
C ILE A 191 -14.95 23.02 23.07
N LEU A 192 -13.93 23.74 23.54
CA LEU A 192 -14.10 25.03 24.20
C LEU A 192 -13.66 26.13 23.22
N GLY A 193 -14.48 27.16 23.09
CA GLY A 193 -14.20 28.31 22.22
C GLY A 193 -12.85 28.97 22.56
N ILE A 194 -12.26 29.57 21.52
CA ILE A 194 -11.02 30.39 21.49
C ILE A 194 -10.07 30.19 22.68
N ALA A 195 -9.12 29.26 22.50
CA ALA A 195 -7.83 29.10 23.19
C ALA A 195 -7.67 27.82 24.07
N ASN A 196 -6.66 27.05 23.66
CA ASN A 196 -6.03 25.88 24.30
C ASN A 196 -6.84 24.58 24.32
N TYR A 197 -6.37 23.62 23.53
CA TYR A 197 -6.82 22.23 23.58
C TYR A 197 -5.96 21.45 24.59
N THR A 198 -6.62 20.59 25.36
CA THR A 198 -5.98 19.56 26.18
C THR A 198 -6.72 18.27 25.93
N PHE A 199 -5.99 17.22 25.52
CA PHE A 199 -6.55 15.88 25.38
C PHE A 199 -6.49 15.19 26.74
N SER A 200 -7.58 14.55 27.14
CA SER A 200 -7.64 13.62 28.27
C SER A 200 -8.20 12.30 27.77
N ASN A 201 -7.83 11.18 28.40
CA ASN A 201 -8.25 9.83 28.03
C ASN A 201 -7.79 9.39 26.63
N VAL A 202 -6.48 9.36 26.42
CA VAL A 202 -5.87 8.72 25.25
C VAL A 202 -5.74 7.22 25.51
N ARG A 203 -6.43 6.39 24.72
CA ARG A 203 -6.21 4.93 24.75
C ARG A 203 -5.21 4.55 23.68
N GLU A 204 -4.06 4.05 24.12
CA GLU A 204 -3.08 3.49 23.22
C GLU A 204 -3.55 2.13 22.69
N LYS A 205 -3.65 2.03 21.36
CA LYS A 205 -3.81 0.75 20.68
C LYS A 205 -2.66 0.58 19.70
N VAL A 206 -1.75 -0.32 20.01
CA VAL A 206 -0.68 -0.69 19.08
C VAL A 206 -1.33 -1.38 17.87
N LEU A 207 -1.25 -0.74 16.70
CA LEU A 207 -1.66 -1.36 15.45
C LEU A 207 -0.44 -1.98 14.80
N GLN A 208 -0.57 -3.20 14.29
CA GLN A 208 0.50 -3.85 13.53
C GLN A 208 0.59 -3.37 12.08
N TRP A 209 0.03 -2.21 11.79
CA TRP A 209 -0.04 -1.63 10.45
C TRP A 209 1.31 -1.02 10.06
N ALA A 210 1.59 -1.00 8.75
CA ALA A 210 2.63 -0.14 8.20
C ALA A 210 2.01 1.19 7.76
N VAL A 211 2.80 2.24 7.93
CA VAL A 211 2.49 3.58 7.46
C VAL A 211 3.62 4.04 6.57
N TYR A 212 3.26 4.50 5.39
CA TYR A 212 4.17 5.12 4.45
C TYR A 212 3.75 6.55 4.21
N LEU A 213 4.66 7.48 4.49
CA LEU A 213 4.48 8.89 4.19
C LEU A 213 5.14 9.18 2.84
N ASP A 214 4.34 9.67 1.90
CA ASP A 214 4.87 10.06 0.60
C ASP A 214 5.93 11.18 0.76
N PRO A 215 7.07 11.13 0.03
CA PRO A 215 8.12 12.15 0.13
C PRO A 215 7.66 13.57 -0.23
N SER A 216 6.62 13.73 -1.05
CA SER A 216 6.03 15.04 -1.34
C SER A 216 5.08 15.50 -0.24
N TYR A 217 4.84 14.68 0.78
CA TYR A 217 3.88 14.92 1.85
C TYR A 217 2.45 15.17 1.35
N SER A 218 2.09 14.62 0.19
CA SER A 218 0.75 14.78 -0.40
C SER A 218 -0.24 13.71 0.03
N TYR A 219 0.24 12.57 0.54
CA TYR A 219 -0.62 11.47 1.00
C TYR A 219 0.10 10.56 2.00
N LEU A 220 -0.70 9.89 2.82
CA LEU A 220 -0.31 8.84 3.74
C LEU A 220 -0.89 7.52 3.25
N ILE A 221 -0.08 6.46 3.19
CA ILE A 221 -0.54 5.12 2.84
C ILE A 221 -0.51 4.24 4.08
N LEU A 222 -1.64 3.59 4.37
CA LEU A 222 -1.76 2.61 5.44
C LEU A 222 -1.88 1.21 4.85
N ALA A 223 -1.15 0.27 5.44
CA ALA A 223 -1.16 -1.14 5.11
C ALA A 223 -1.43 -1.95 6.38
N ASP A 224 -2.41 -2.85 6.36
CA ASP A 224 -2.66 -3.76 7.47
C ASP A 224 -1.49 -4.73 7.71
N GLU A 225 -1.57 -5.56 8.75
CA GLU A 225 -0.49 -6.49 9.10
C GLU A 225 -0.11 -7.46 7.97
N LYS A 226 -1.10 -7.96 7.21
CA LYS A 226 -0.83 -8.88 6.10
C LYS A 226 -0.28 -8.14 4.90
N LEU A 227 -0.81 -6.96 4.59
CA LEU A 227 -0.33 -6.09 3.51
C LEU A 227 1.10 -5.62 3.77
N LYS A 228 1.41 -5.21 5.00
CA LYS A 228 2.76 -4.79 5.40
C LYS A 228 3.83 -5.79 4.99
N ASN A 229 3.51 -7.08 5.11
CA ASN A 229 4.44 -8.17 4.89
C ASN A 229 4.41 -8.73 3.46
N SER A 230 3.54 -8.20 2.57
CA SER A 230 3.46 -8.67 1.20
C SER A 230 4.73 -8.34 0.41
N VAL A 231 5.01 -9.14 -0.62
CA VAL A 231 6.16 -8.95 -1.49
C VAL A 231 6.12 -7.58 -2.15
N PHE A 232 4.95 -7.12 -2.64
CA PHE A 232 4.81 -5.77 -3.19
C PHE A 232 5.20 -4.69 -2.18
N THR A 233 4.72 -4.77 -0.94
CA THR A 233 5.02 -3.74 0.05
C THR A 233 6.51 -3.66 0.33
N LYS A 234 7.17 -4.82 0.48
CA LYS A 234 8.62 -4.91 0.66
C LYS A 234 9.37 -4.33 -0.54
N LEU A 235 8.99 -4.69 -1.76
CA LEU A 235 9.61 -4.17 -2.98
C LEU A 235 9.41 -2.66 -3.15
N PHE A 236 8.19 -2.15 -3.03
CA PHE A 236 7.92 -0.75 -3.36
C PHE A 236 8.30 0.23 -2.24
N PHE A 237 7.88 -0.05 -1.00
CA PHE A 237 8.03 0.89 0.11
C PHE A 237 9.33 0.70 0.90
N PHE A 238 9.90 -0.50 0.87
CA PHE A 238 11.07 -0.86 1.68
C PHE A 238 12.27 -1.31 0.85
N ASP A 239 12.31 -0.96 -0.43
CA ASP A 239 13.40 -1.24 -1.35
C ASP A 239 13.84 -2.73 -1.39
N GLY A 240 12.93 -3.65 -1.11
CA GLY A 240 13.16 -5.10 -1.08
C GLY A 240 13.68 -5.61 0.26
N ALA A 241 13.66 -4.82 1.33
CA ALA A 241 14.13 -5.23 2.64
C ALA A 241 13.48 -6.53 3.12
N GLY A 242 14.33 -7.48 3.53
CA GLY A 242 13.91 -8.81 3.98
C GLY A 242 13.60 -9.80 2.85
N LEU A 243 13.73 -9.41 1.59
CA LEU A 243 13.68 -10.32 0.44
C LEU A 243 15.10 -10.69 0.01
N LYS A 244 15.32 -11.95 -0.37
CA LYS A 244 16.64 -12.50 -0.72
C LYS A 244 16.88 -12.62 -2.22
N ASN A 245 15.81 -12.75 -3.00
CA ASN A 245 15.86 -13.08 -4.43
C ASN A 245 15.53 -11.87 -5.33
N PHE A 246 15.47 -10.66 -4.77
CA PHE A 246 15.17 -9.44 -5.51
C PHE A 246 16.27 -8.41 -5.29
N GLN A 247 17.07 -8.17 -6.33
CA GLN A 247 18.14 -7.18 -6.32
C GLN A 247 17.63 -5.87 -6.93
N LEU A 248 17.61 -4.77 -6.15
CA LEU A 248 17.23 -3.45 -6.67
C LEU A 248 18.25 -2.98 -7.72
N VAL A 249 17.76 -2.63 -8.91
CA VAL A 249 18.57 -2.15 -10.05
C VAL A 249 18.30 -0.68 -10.34
N LEU A 250 17.04 -0.24 -10.22
CA LEU A 250 16.64 1.14 -10.45
C LEU A 250 15.56 1.57 -9.46
N LYS A 251 15.69 2.81 -8.98
CA LYS A 251 14.74 3.45 -8.05
C LYS A 251 14.47 4.89 -8.47
N ASN A 252 13.20 5.24 -8.60
CA ASN A 252 12.71 6.62 -8.71
C ASN A 252 11.34 6.75 -7.99
N PRO A 253 10.72 7.92 -7.85
CA PRO A 253 9.46 8.02 -7.09
C PRO A 253 8.32 7.09 -7.56
N GLU A 254 8.25 6.78 -8.86
CA GLU A 254 7.15 6.01 -9.46
C GLU A 254 7.40 4.51 -9.54
N ILE A 255 8.65 4.09 -9.72
CA ILE A 255 8.99 2.69 -9.97
C ILE A 255 10.20 2.23 -9.16
N ARG A 256 10.18 0.93 -8.86
CA ARG A 256 11.35 0.14 -8.46
C ARG A 256 11.52 -1.00 -9.45
N LEU A 257 12.70 -1.13 -10.02
CA LEU A 257 13.06 -2.24 -10.89
C LEU A 257 13.99 -3.19 -10.13
N TYR A 258 13.61 -4.46 -10.09
CA TYR A 258 14.38 -5.52 -9.45
C TYR A 258 14.83 -6.54 -10.48
N LYS A 259 16.11 -6.93 -10.44
CA LYS A 259 16.57 -8.17 -11.06
C LYS A 259 16.20 -9.32 -10.13
N VAL A 260 15.53 -10.33 -10.68
CA VAL A 260 15.17 -11.54 -9.93
C VAL A 260 16.34 -12.51 -9.95
N LEU A 261 16.78 -12.94 -8.77
CA LEU A 261 17.85 -13.92 -8.59
C LEU A 261 17.21 -15.31 -8.52
N LEU A 262 17.36 -16.09 -9.58
CA LEU A 262 16.71 -17.39 -9.77
C LEU A 262 17.65 -18.57 -9.60
#